data_AF-A0A5E4DCS1-F1
#
_entry.id   AF-A0A5E4DCS1-F1
#
_cell.length_a   1.000
_cell.length_b   1.000
_cell.length_c   1.000
_cell.angle_alpha   90.00
_cell.angle_beta   90.00
_cell.angle_gamma   90.00
#
_symmetry.space_group_name_H-M   'P 1'
#
loop_
_entity.id
_entity.type
_entity.pdbx_description
1 polymer ?
#
loop_
_entity_poly.entity_id
_entity_poly.type
_entity_poly.pdbx_seq_one_letter_code
_entity_poly.pdbx_strand_id
1 'polypeptide(L)'
;MVRPVAESGATKTGRVYGFIGLCWLLAGLLGLLPLLGWNCVCAFERCSSLLPLYAKDYVLFCVVVFACILATILALYGAIFRVVQANGQKALRAPARRKSRRLLKTVLMILVAFVVCWGPLFCLLLADTFGSTVWAQEYLRGMDWILALAVLNSAINPLIYSFRSREVCRAVLAFLCCGCLRLGLRGPGDCLTRATEAHSGASTTDSSLRPRDSFRGSRSLSFRMREPLSSVSSVRSV
;
A
#
# COMPACT_ATOMS: atom_id res chain seq x y z
N MET A 1 2.34 28.49 -16.85
CA MET A 1 3.39 27.88 -17.70
C MET A 1 4.58 27.57 -16.80
N VAL A 2 4.72 26.31 -16.33
CA VAL A 2 5.83 25.93 -15.45
C VAL A 2 7.02 25.57 -16.34
N ARG A 3 8.08 26.40 -16.33
CA ARG A 3 9.31 26.12 -17.06
C ARG A 3 10.06 24.98 -16.37
N PRO A 4 10.44 23.89 -17.06
CA PRO A 4 11.30 22.87 -16.48
C PRO A 4 12.72 23.45 -16.36
N VAL A 5 13.19 23.67 -15.13
CA VAL A 5 14.58 24.02 -14.86
C VAL A 5 15.41 22.74 -14.98
N ALA A 6 16.43 22.75 -15.83
CA ALA A 6 17.37 21.65 -15.98
C ALA A 6 18.35 21.62 -14.80
N GLU A 7 17.91 21.07 -13.67
CA GLU A 7 18.80 20.84 -12.51
C GLU A 7 19.60 19.53 -12.66
N SER A 8 20.86 19.60 -12.23
CA SER A 8 21.79 18.46 -12.04
C SER A 8 21.15 17.38 -11.15
N GLY A 9 21.39 16.12 -11.51
CA GLY A 9 20.88 14.96 -10.74
C GLY A 9 21.35 14.97 -9.27
N ALA A 10 22.56 15.45 -9.00
CA ALA A 10 23.09 15.57 -7.63
C ALA A 10 22.32 16.61 -6.80
N THR A 11 21.99 17.76 -7.40
CA THR A 11 21.20 18.82 -6.75
C THR A 11 19.78 18.35 -6.45
N LYS A 12 19.15 17.59 -7.37
CA LYS A 12 17.83 17.00 -7.16
C LYS A 12 17.80 16.03 -5.97
N THR A 13 18.77 15.14 -5.91
CA THR A 13 18.87 14.13 -4.85
C THR A 13 19.14 14.78 -3.49
N GLY A 14 20.05 15.76 -3.41
CA GLY A 14 20.31 16.52 -2.18
C GLY A 14 19.07 17.26 -1.66
N ARG A 15 18.30 17.90 -2.55
CA ARG A 15 17.04 18.57 -2.19
C ARG A 15 16.00 17.59 -1.63
N VAL A 16 15.86 16.39 -2.22
CA VAL A 16 14.93 15.37 -1.73
C VAL A 16 15.32 14.88 -0.33
N TYR A 17 16.61 14.59 -0.09
CA TYR A 17 17.08 14.22 1.25
C TYR A 17 16.87 15.33 2.28
N GLY A 18 17.07 16.59 1.89
CA GLY A 18 16.74 17.75 2.73
C GLY A 18 15.26 17.78 3.13
N PHE A 19 14.34 17.57 2.19
CA PHE A 19 12.91 17.49 2.49
C PHE A 19 12.56 16.31 3.40
N ILE A 20 13.17 15.15 3.18
CA ILE A 20 12.97 13.97 4.05
C ILE A 20 13.41 14.28 5.47
N GLY A 21 14.60 14.85 5.65
CA GLY A 21 15.13 15.25 6.95
C GLY A 21 14.22 16.26 7.65
N LEU A 22 13.76 17.28 6.93
CA LEU A 22 12.84 18.27 7.46
C LEU A 22 11.50 17.65 7.91
N CYS A 23 10.93 16.74 7.12
CA CYS A 23 9.70 16.03 7.50
C CYS A 23 9.87 15.23 8.80
N TRP A 24 10.99 14.52 8.95
CA TRP A 24 11.29 13.76 10.18
C TRP A 24 11.49 14.68 11.39
N LEU A 25 12.22 15.78 11.21
CA LEU A 25 12.44 16.77 12.28
C LEU A 25 11.12 17.40 12.74
N LEU A 26 10.27 17.81 11.80
CA LEU A 26 8.95 18.37 12.12
C LEU A 26 8.05 17.34 12.82
N ALA A 27 8.02 16.10 12.34
CA ALA A 27 7.25 15.03 12.97
C ALA A 27 7.74 14.72 14.40
N GLY A 28 9.06 14.66 14.59
CA GLY A 28 9.68 14.44 15.90
C GLY A 28 9.41 15.59 16.85
N LEU A 29 9.52 16.84 16.39
CA LEU A 29 9.19 18.02 17.18
C LEU A 29 7.73 17.95 17.63
N LEU A 30 6.80 17.76 16.70
CA LEU A 30 5.36 17.71 16.97
C LEU A 30 5.03 16.61 17.99
N GLY A 31 5.67 15.43 17.90
CA GLY A 31 5.51 14.35 18.87
C GLY A 31 6.15 14.60 20.25
N LEU A 32 7.13 15.50 20.35
CA LEU A 32 7.83 15.82 21.60
C LEU A 32 7.17 16.99 22.38
N LEU A 33 6.34 17.80 21.73
CA LEU A 33 5.65 18.94 22.33
C LEU A 33 4.92 18.62 23.66
N PRO A 34 4.19 17.49 23.79
CA PRO A 34 3.55 17.12 25.06
C PRO A 34 4.53 16.87 26.19
N LEU A 35 5.70 16.30 25.88
CA LEU A 35 6.77 16.02 26.85
C LEU A 35 7.49 17.31 27.27
N LEU A 36 7.54 18.32 26.41
CA LEU A 36 8.10 19.64 26.69
C LEU A 36 7.16 20.56 27.49
N GLY A 37 5.95 20.08 27.84
CA GLY A 37 5.04 20.77 28.74
C GLY A 37 3.64 21.02 28.18
N TRP A 38 3.37 20.72 26.90
CA TRP A 38 2.02 20.86 26.33
C TRP A 38 1.13 19.64 26.65
N ASN A 39 0.99 19.34 27.93
CA ASN A 39 0.20 18.23 28.46
C ASN A 39 -0.82 18.74 29.49
N CYS A 40 -1.68 17.84 29.99
CA CYS A 40 -2.74 18.19 30.93
C CYS A 40 -2.45 17.79 32.39
N VAL A 41 -1.20 17.42 32.72
CA VAL A 41 -0.85 16.87 34.05
C VAL A 41 -1.13 17.86 35.19
N CYS A 42 -1.00 19.17 34.95
CA CYS A 42 -1.29 20.21 35.94
C CYS A 42 -2.76 20.67 35.93
N ALA A 43 -3.59 20.22 34.99
CA ALA A 43 -4.98 20.64 34.81
C ALA A 43 -5.84 19.52 34.20
N PHE A 44 -6.23 18.56 35.03
CA PHE A 44 -6.93 17.32 34.62
C PHE A 44 -8.24 17.57 33.87
N GLU A 45 -8.96 18.67 34.15
CA GLU A 45 -10.18 19.06 33.44
C GLU A 45 -9.98 19.26 31.92
N ARG A 46 -8.74 19.54 31.49
CA ARG A 46 -8.38 19.72 30.08
C ARG A 46 -7.85 18.46 29.41
N CYS A 47 -7.81 17.33 30.11
CA CYS A 47 -7.35 16.07 29.52
C CYS A 47 -8.35 15.51 28.51
N SER A 48 -7.81 14.87 27.48
CA SER A 48 -8.57 14.04 26.54
C SER A 48 -9.04 12.75 27.23
N SER A 49 -10.25 12.29 26.91
CA SER A 49 -10.77 11.00 27.42
C SER A 49 -10.19 9.80 26.67
N LEU A 50 -9.74 10.02 25.41
CA LEU A 50 -9.19 8.98 24.54
C LEU A 50 -7.67 8.82 24.71
N LEU A 51 -6.97 9.93 24.92
CA LEU A 51 -5.52 9.98 25.08
C LEU A 51 -5.20 10.51 26.47
N PRO A 52 -5.27 9.66 27.52
CA PRO A 52 -4.92 10.08 28.86
C PRO A 52 -3.49 10.64 28.86
N LEU A 53 -3.29 11.77 29.54
CA LEU A 53 -2.08 12.63 29.56
C LEU A 53 -1.98 13.70 28.46
N TYR A 54 -2.76 13.62 27.38
CA TYR A 54 -2.78 14.66 26.34
C TYR A 54 -3.84 15.71 26.63
N ALA A 55 -3.49 17.00 26.44
CA ALA A 55 -4.45 18.10 26.53
C ALA A 55 -5.35 18.14 25.29
N LYS A 56 -6.65 18.41 25.48
CA LYS A 56 -7.62 18.56 24.38
C LYS A 56 -7.18 19.59 23.34
N ASP A 57 -6.63 20.72 23.79
CA ASP A 57 -6.13 21.78 22.90
C ASP A 57 -4.98 21.29 22.00
N TYR A 58 -4.08 20.47 22.56
CA TYR A 58 -2.98 19.87 21.79
C TYR A 58 -3.50 18.85 20.78
N VAL A 59 -4.45 18.00 21.19
CA VAL A 59 -5.09 17.03 20.28
C VAL A 59 -5.79 17.76 19.14
N LEU A 60 -6.56 18.81 19.45
CA LEU A 60 -7.24 19.64 18.46
C LEU A 60 -6.24 20.28 17.49
N PHE A 61 -5.16 20.88 18.00
CA PHE A 61 -4.09 21.44 17.17
C PHE A 61 -3.53 20.40 16.19
N CYS A 62 -3.19 19.21 16.68
CA CYS A 62 -2.67 18.14 15.83
C CYS A 62 -3.67 17.73 14.75
N VAL A 63 -4.94 17.47 15.12
CA VAL A 63 -5.94 17.02 14.16
C VAL A 63 -6.22 18.10 13.11
N VAL A 64 -6.28 19.38 13.49
CA VAL A 64 -6.46 20.48 12.53
C VAL A 64 -5.29 20.55 11.56
N VAL A 65 -4.03 20.49 12.03
CA VAL A 65 -2.85 20.50 11.16
C VAL A 65 -2.86 19.32 10.19
N PHE A 66 -3.11 18.09 10.67
CA PHE A 66 -3.20 16.91 9.81
C PHE A 66 -4.36 17.00 8.80
N ALA A 67 -5.52 17.52 9.21
CA ALA A 67 -6.66 17.73 8.34
C ALA A 67 -6.36 18.76 7.23
N CYS A 68 -5.69 19.87 7.57
CA CYS A 68 -5.26 20.87 6.59
C CYS A 68 -4.25 20.29 5.57
N ILE A 69 -3.29 19.49 6.03
CA ILE A 69 -2.33 18.80 5.16
C ILE A 69 -3.08 17.85 4.22
N LEU A 70 -3.96 17.02 4.77
CA LEU A 70 -4.76 16.05 4.00
C LEU A 70 -5.64 16.76 2.95
N ALA A 71 -6.34 17.82 3.35
CA ALA A 71 -7.18 18.62 2.45
C ALA A 71 -6.36 19.24 1.32
N THR A 72 -5.18 19.79 1.63
CA THR A 72 -4.26 20.36 0.63
C THR A 72 -3.81 19.30 -0.36
N ILE A 73 -3.39 18.12 0.12
CA ILE A 73 -2.98 17.00 -0.73
C ILE A 73 -4.15 16.56 -1.63
N LEU A 74 -5.34 16.37 -1.08
CA LEU A 74 -6.53 15.98 -1.84
C LEU A 74 -6.90 17.03 -2.91
N ALA A 75 -6.83 18.32 -2.58
CA ALA A 75 -7.11 19.41 -3.50
C ALA A 75 -6.08 19.45 -4.65
N LEU A 76 -4.79 19.32 -4.34
CA LEU A 76 -3.71 19.27 -5.32
C LEU A 76 -3.86 18.07 -6.26
N TYR A 77 -4.06 16.87 -5.71
CA TYR A 77 -4.24 15.66 -6.52
C TYR A 77 -5.54 15.69 -7.33
N GLY A 78 -6.62 16.25 -6.79
CA GLY A 78 -7.87 16.50 -7.51
C GLY A 78 -7.69 17.46 -8.68
N ALA A 79 -6.94 18.55 -8.48
CA ALA A 79 -6.59 19.49 -9.55
C ALA A 79 -5.73 18.82 -10.64
N ILE A 80 -4.70 18.06 -10.25
CA ILE A 80 -3.86 17.29 -11.17
C ILE A 80 -4.72 16.30 -11.97
N PHE A 81 -5.63 15.59 -11.30
CA PHE A 81 -6.53 14.64 -11.96
C PHE A 81 -7.45 15.31 -12.97
N ARG A 82 -8.03 16.47 -12.64
CA ARG A 82 -8.86 17.27 -13.56
C ARG A 82 -8.07 17.71 -14.79
N VAL A 83 -6.85 18.22 -14.60
CA VAL A 83 -5.95 18.61 -15.70
C VAL A 83 -5.60 17.40 -16.59
N VAL A 84 -5.32 16.24 -15.98
CA VAL A 84 -4.99 15.02 -16.72
C VAL A 84 -6.19 14.46 -17.49
N GLN A 85 -7.42 14.58 -16.97
CA GLN A 85 -8.66 14.19 -17.66
C GLN A 85 -8.94 15.12 -18.84
N ALA A 86 -8.91 16.45 -18.62
CA ALA A 86 -9.14 17.45 -19.67
C ALA A 86 -8.14 17.34 -20.81
N ASN A 87 -6.86 17.12 -20.48
CA ASN A 87 -5.82 16.94 -21.49
C ASN A 87 -5.78 15.51 -22.05
N GLY A 88 -6.49 14.56 -21.44
CA GLY A 88 -6.59 13.16 -21.86
C GLY A 88 -7.59 12.94 -22.99
N GLN A 89 -8.64 13.77 -23.07
CA GLN A 89 -9.63 13.75 -24.15
C GLN A 89 -9.06 14.24 -25.50
N LYS A 90 -7.99 15.06 -25.47
CA LYS A 90 -7.41 15.68 -26.68
C LYS A 90 -6.25 14.91 -27.34
N ALA A 91 -5.77 13.78 -26.80
CA ALA A 91 -4.57 13.13 -27.35
C ALA A 91 -4.55 11.60 -27.21
N LEU A 92 -4.66 10.95 -28.37
CA LEU A 92 -4.49 9.52 -28.57
C LEU A 92 -2.99 9.15 -28.49
N ARG A 93 -2.62 8.30 -27.53
CA ARG A 93 -1.39 7.46 -27.48
C ARG A 93 -0.02 8.16 -27.27
N ALA A 94 0.44 8.19 -26.00
CA ALA A 94 1.87 8.15 -25.67
C ALA A 94 2.12 7.21 -24.46
N PRO A 95 3.05 6.24 -24.53
CA PRO A 95 3.31 5.26 -23.46
C PRO A 95 3.79 5.90 -22.15
N ALA A 96 4.58 6.99 -22.22
CA ALA A 96 4.98 7.78 -21.05
C ALA A 96 3.76 8.32 -20.26
N ARG A 97 2.70 8.74 -20.96
CA ARG A 97 1.47 9.27 -20.36
C ARG A 97 0.64 8.19 -19.67
N ARG A 98 0.69 6.94 -20.17
CA ARG A 98 0.07 5.78 -19.51
C ARG A 98 0.76 5.47 -18.17
N LYS A 99 2.09 5.58 -18.11
CA LYS A 99 2.86 5.43 -16.85
C LYS A 99 2.48 6.52 -15.85
N SER A 100 2.39 7.78 -16.26
CA SER A 100 1.99 8.89 -15.37
C SER A 100 0.55 8.74 -14.85
N ARG A 101 -0.43 8.37 -15.71
CA ARG A 101 -1.81 8.11 -15.26
C ARG A 101 -1.89 6.94 -14.29
N ARG A 102 -1.09 5.90 -14.53
CA ARG A 102 -0.93 4.76 -13.62
C ARG A 102 -0.42 5.23 -12.26
N LEU A 103 0.69 5.96 -12.20
CA LEU A 103 1.24 6.49 -10.94
C LEU A 103 0.21 7.36 -10.21
N LEU A 104 -0.47 8.26 -10.91
CA LEU A 104 -1.52 9.10 -10.34
C LEU A 104 -2.66 8.27 -9.73
N LYS A 105 -3.13 7.23 -10.42
CA LYS A 105 -4.17 6.32 -9.91
C LYS A 105 -3.70 5.58 -8.65
N THR A 106 -2.44 5.17 -8.60
CA THR A 106 -1.87 4.54 -7.39
C THR A 106 -1.86 5.51 -6.22
N VAL A 107 -1.43 6.76 -6.42
CA VAL A 107 -1.44 7.75 -5.34
C VAL A 107 -2.87 8.05 -4.86
N LEU A 108 -3.83 8.16 -5.77
CA LEU A 108 -5.24 8.32 -5.40
C LEU A 108 -5.77 7.14 -4.55
N MET A 109 -5.40 5.90 -4.89
CA MET A 109 -5.77 4.74 -4.07
C MET A 109 -5.17 4.82 -2.66
N ILE A 110 -3.91 5.25 -2.54
CA ILE A 110 -3.26 5.44 -1.23
C ILE A 110 -3.97 6.53 -0.43
N LEU A 111 -4.33 7.66 -1.06
CA LEU A 111 -5.05 8.74 -0.40
C LEU A 111 -6.43 8.30 0.09
N VAL A 112 -7.18 7.56 -0.73
CA VAL A 112 -8.49 7.02 -0.31
C VAL A 112 -8.33 6.05 0.86
N ALA A 113 -7.35 5.13 0.79
CA ALA A 113 -7.06 4.22 1.89
C ALA A 113 -6.66 4.97 3.18
N PHE A 114 -5.88 6.05 3.06
CA PHE A 114 -5.53 6.90 4.19
C PHE A 114 -6.77 7.53 4.84
N VAL A 115 -7.66 8.14 4.05
CA VAL A 115 -8.90 8.75 4.57
C VAL A 115 -9.80 7.71 5.24
N VAL A 116 -9.97 6.53 4.64
CA VAL A 116 -10.81 5.47 5.20
C VAL A 116 -10.23 4.92 6.51
N CYS A 117 -8.91 4.78 6.60
CA CYS A 117 -8.27 4.21 7.79
C CYS A 117 -8.15 5.21 8.95
N TRP A 118 -7.78 6.46 8.65
CA TRP A 118 -7.51 7.48 9.66
C TRP A 118 -8.71 8.38 9.95
N GLY A 119 -9.63 8.53 8.99
CA GLY A 119 -10.81 9.38 9.12
C GLY A 119 -11.66 9.08 10.36
N PRO A 120 -12.02 7.82 10.65
CA PRO A 120 -12.78 7.48 11.85
C PRO A 120 -12.07 7.89 13.15
N LEU A 121 -10.74 7.76 13.20
CA LEU A 121 -9.94 8.19 14.35
C LEU A 121 -9.95 9.71 14.50
N PHE A 122 -9.76 10.46 13.41
CA PHE A 122 -9.82 11.93 13.46
C PHE A 122 -11.21 12.43 13.87
N CYS A 123 -12.29 11.82 13.39
CA CYS A 123 -13.64 12.14 13.82
C CYS A 123 -13.85 11.88 15.32
N LEU A 124 -13.34 10.74 15.82
CA LEU A 124 -13.45 10.39 17.23
C LEU A 124 -12.65 11.35 18.12
N LEU A 125 -11.44 11.73 17.71
CA LEU A 125 -10.62 12.71 18.41
C LEU A 125 -11.29 14.10 18.45
N LEU A 126 -11.92 14.53 17.34
CA LEU A 126 -12.73 15.75 17.33
C LEU A 126 -13.90 15.64 18.31
N ALA A 127 -14.64 14.53 18.27
CA ALA A 127 -15.76 14.30 19.17
C ALA A 127 -15.34 14.32 20.65
N ASP A 128 -14.17 13.79 21.00
CA ASP A 128 -13.63 13.89 22.37
C ASP A 128 -13.24 15.33 22.76
N THR A 129 -12.67 16.11 21.83
CA THR A 129 -12.27 17.50 22.11
C THR A 129 -13.46 18.44 22.33
N PHE A 130 -14.54 18.28 21.56
CA PHE A 130 -15.74 19.12 21.62
C PHE A 130 -16.88 18.54 22.47
N GLY A 131 -16.84 17.22 22.72
CA GLY A 131 -17.87 16.49 23.44
C GLY A 131 -17.75 16.63 24.95
N SER A 132 -18.87 16.38 25.63
CA SER A 132 -18.90 16.24 27.07
C SER A 132 -18.36 14.87 27.50
N THR A 133 -17.72 14.81 28.67
CA THR A 133 -17.14 13.59 29.27
C THR A 133 -18.17 12.49 29.50
N VAL A 134 -19.47 12.80 29.46
CA VAL A 134 -20.58 11.85 29.56
C VAL A 134 -20.51 10.76 28.48
N TRP A 135 -20.01 11.09 27.28
CA TRP A 135 -19.91 10.14 26.16
C TRP A 135 -18.58 9.37 26.11
N ALA A 136 -17.66 9.61 27.07
CA ALA A 136 -16.33 9.01 27.08
C ALA A 136 -16.36 7.48 27.04
N GLN A 137 -17.31 6.85 27.74
CA GLN A 137 -17.48 5.40 27.76
C GLN A 137 -17.84 4.83 26.39
N GLU A 138 -18.67 5.53 25.61
CA GLU A 138 -19.03 5.11 24.25
C GLU A 138 -17.87 5.29 23.28
N TYR A 139 -17.11 6.38 23.41
CA TYR A 139 -15.91 6.60 22.58
C TYR A 139 -14.85 5.53 22.79
N LEU A 140 -14.61 5.14 24.06
CA LEU A 140 -13.65 4.10 24.42
C LEU A 140 -14.04 2.72 23.85
N ARG A 141 -15.34 2.38 23.82
CA ARG A 141 -15.82 1.08 23.32
C ARG A 141 -15.54 0.86 21.83
N GLY A 142 -15.54 1.92 21.02
CA GLY A 142 -15.23 1.85 19.59
C GLY A 142 -13.74 2.03 19.25
N MET A 143 -12.94 2.47 20.22
CA MET A 143 -11.56 2.90 20.00
C MET A 143 -10.66 1.78 19.50
N ASP A 144 -10.79 0.57 20.04
CA ASP A 144 -9.91 -0.56 19.67
C ASP A 144 -10.02 -0.91 18.18
N TRP A 145 -11.25 -0.96 17.65
CA TRP A 145 -11.49 -1.23 16.23
C TRP A 145 -11.02 -0.08 15.33
N ILE A 146 -11.25 1.16 15.76
CA ILE A 146 -10.82 2.36 15.02
C ILE A 146 -9.30 2.46 14.99
N LEU A 147 -8.63 2.16 16.10
CA LEU A 147 -7.18 2.13 16.19
C LEU A 147 -6.59 0.99 15.36
N ALA A 148 -7.19 -0.21 15.43
CA ALA A 148 -6.81 -1.32 14.56
C ALA A 148 -6.91 -0.96 13.07
N LEU A 149 -7.96 -0.25 12.68
CA LEU A 149 -8.14 0.25 11.32
C LEU A 149 -7.07 1.28 10.93
N ALA A 150 -6.70 2.19 11.83
CA ALA A 150 -5.62 3.15 11.61
C ALA A 150 -4.27 2.44 11.43
N VAL A 151 -3.97 1.43 12.26
CA VAL A 151 -2.75 0.60 12.15
C VAL A 151 -2.71 -0.18 10.84
N LEU A 152 -3.86 -0.69 10.37
CA LEU A 152 -3.98 -1.43 9.12
C LEU A 152 -3.56 -0.59 7.89
N ASN A 153 -3.61 0.74 7.97
CA ASN A 153 -3.15 1.64 6.91
C ASN A 153 -1.72 1.33 6.44
N SER A 154 -0.82 1.03 7.37
CA SER A 154 0.57 0.70 7.08
C SER A 154 0.71 -0.57 6.22
N ALA A 155 -0.16 -1.56 6.44
CA ALA A 155 -0.20 -2.81 5.65
C ALA A 155 -0.85 -2.64 4.27
N ILE A 156 -1.81 -1.70 4.15
CA ILE A 156 -2.47 -1.41 2.87
C ILE A 156 -1.50 -0.84 1.85
N ASN A 157 -0.46 -0.11 2.28
CA ASN A 157 0.52 0.49 1.36
C ASN A 157 1.24 -0.57 0.51
N PRO A 158 1.95 -1.58 1.08
CA PRO A 158 2.49 -2.72 0.32
C PRO A 158 1.43 -3.47 -0.50
N LEU A 159 0.20 -3.59 0.01
CA LEU A 159 -0.89 -4.22 -0.74
C LEU A 159 -1.23 -3.44 -2.01
N ILE A 160 -1.40 -2.12 -1.95
CA ILE A 160 -1.68 -1.29 -3.14
C ILE A 160 -0.54 -1.42 -4.18
N TYR A 161 0.71 -1.43 -3.73
CA TYR A 161 1.86 -1.61 -4.62
C TYR A 161 1.95 -3.02 -5.21
N SER A 162 1.64 -4.05 -4.42
CA SER A 162 1.66 -5.46 -4.84
C SER A 162 0.46 -5.84 -5.69
N PHE A 163 -0.75 -5.36 -5.43
CA PHE A 163 -1.92 -5.56 -6.30
C PHE A 163 -1.73 -4.97 -7.71
N ARG A 164 -0.76 -4.06 -7.87
CA ARG A 164 -0.31 -3.54 -9.17
C ARG A 164 0.49 -4.57 -9.98
N SER A 165 1.02 -5.62 -9.35
CA SER A 165 1.68 -6.78 -9.98
C SER A 165 1.06 -8.08 -9.46
N ARG A 166 0.28 -8.77 -10.31
CA ARG A 166 -0.39 -10.03 -9.94
C ARG A 166 0.57 -11.12 -9.43
N GLU A 167 1.85 -11.05 -9.79
CA GLU A 167 2.91 -11.95 -9.33
C GLU A 167 3.25 -11.75 -7.84
N VAL A 168 3.34 -10.50 -7.38
CA VAL A 168 3.64 -10.17 -5.97
C VAL A 168 2.41 -10.44 -5.10
N CYS A 169 1.21 -10.12 -5.60
CA CYS A 169 -0.03 -10.45 -4.91
C CYS A 169 -0.20 -11.96 -4.72
N ARG A 170 0.21 -12.77 -5.71
CA ARG A 170 0.19 -14.24 -5.61
C ARG A 170 1.21 -14.75 -4.60
N ALA A 171 2.39 -14.14 -4.51
CA ALA A 171 3.40 -14.49 -3.50
C ALA A 171 2.96 -14.11 -2.07
N VAL A 172 2.39 -12.92 -1.87
CA VAL A 172 1.86 -12.48 -0.57
C VAL A 172 0.66 -13.33 -0.13
N LEU A 173 -0.26 -13.63 -1.06
CA LEU A 173 -1.40 -14.51 -0.77
C LEU A 173 -0.94 -15.96 -0.54
N ALA A 174 0.08 -16.45 -1.24
CA ALA A 174 0.68 -17.75 -0.98
C ALA A 174 1.31 -17.81 0.42
N PHE A 175 2.03 -16.78 0.85
CA PHE A 175 2.58 -16.68 2.20
C PHE A 175 1.47 -16.67 3.28
N LEU A 176 0.39 -15.92 3.05
CA LEU A 176 -0.76 -15.86 3.96
C LEU A 176 -1.57 -17.19 3.95
N CYS A 177 -1.74 -17.83 2.80
CA CYS A 177 -2.39 -19.14 2.66
C CYS A 177 -1.53 -20.31 3.16
N CYS A 178 -0.21 -20.16 3.30
CA CYS A 178 0.62 -21.17 3.96
C CYS A 178 0.22 -21.38 5.44
N GLY A 179 -0.41 -20.39 6.09
CA GLY A 179 -1.06 -20.58 7.39
C GLY A 179 -2.24 -21.56 7.33
N CYS A 180 -3.02 -21.54 6.25
CA CYS A 180 -4.15 -22.45 6.02
C CYS A 180 -3.68 -23.87 5.63
N LEU A 181 -2.55 -24.01 4.93
CA LEU A 181 -1.92 -25.31 4.68
C LEU A 181 -1.35 -25.92 5.97
N ARG A 182 -0.77 -25.11 6.86
CA ARG A 182 -0.28 -25.59 8.17
C ARG A 182 -1.40 -25.98 9.14
N LEU A 183 -2.60 -25.40 9.00
CA LEU A 183 -3.81 -25.79 9.74
C LEU A 183 -4.56 -27.00 9.12
N GLY A 184 -4.06 -27.60 8.03
CA GLY A 184 -4.61 -28.83 7.47
C GLY A 184 -5.98 -28.72 6.80
N LEU A 185 -6.49 -27.50 6.54
CA LEU A 185 -7.85 -27.28 6.03
C LEU A 185 -7.97 -27.38 4.50
N ARG A 186 -6.87 -27.37 3.74
CA ARG A 186 -6.89 -27.51 2.26
C ARG A 186 -5.58 -28.07 1.69
N GLY A 187 -5.70 -29.00 0.75
CA GLY A 187 -4.56 -29.66 0.10
C GLY A 187 -3.89 -28.78 -0.96
N PRO A 188 -2.60 -29.05 -1.30
CA PRO A 188 -1.80 -28.26 -2.25
C PRO A 188 -2.35 -28.19 -3.68
N GLY A 189 -3.31 -29.03 -4.05
CA GLY A 189 -3.85 -29.16 -5.41
C GLY A 189 -4.96 -28.17 -5.79
N ASP A 190 -5.68 -27.60 -4.81
CA ASP A 190 -6.96 -26.90 -5.09
C ASP A 190 -6.80 -25.42 -5.47
N CYS A 191 -5.64 -24.80 -5.19
CA CYS A 191 -5.42 -23.39 -5.52
C CYS A 191 -5.02 -23.18 -6.99
N LEU A 192 -4.38 -24.17 -7.62
CA LEU A 192 -3.93 -24.05 -9.00
C LEU A 192 -5.09 -24.27 -9.99
N THR A 193 -5.99 -25.21 -9.71
CA THR A 193 -7.12 -25.57 -10.58
C THR A 193 -8.18 -24.47 -10.66
N ARG A 194 -8.46 -23.76 -9.56
CA ARG A 194 -9.48 -22.69 -9.56
C ARG A 194 -9.05 -21.43 -10.33
N ALA A 195 -7.74 -21.23 -10.51
CA ALA A 195 -7.20 -20.13 -11.31
C ALA A 195 -7.31 -20.40 -12.82
N THR A 196 -7.30 -21.66 -13.23
CA THR A 196 -7.48 -22.09 -14.63
C THR A 196 -8.96 -22.21 -15.01
N GLU A 197 -9.85 -22.66 -14.12
CA GLU A 197 -11.28 -22.82 -14.43
C GLU A 197 -12.04 -21.49 -14.58
N ALA A 198 -11.62 -20.42 -13.89
CA ALA A 198 -12.19 -19.09 -14.09
C ALA A 198 -11.91 -18.49 -15.49
N HIS A 199 -11.08 -19.15 -16.30
CA HIS A 199 -10.74 -18.73 -17.66
C HIS A 199 -11.54 -19.44 -18.77
N SER A 200 -12.40 -20.41 -18.46
CA SER A 200 -13.15 -21.17 -19.49
C SER A 200 -14.66 -20.90 -19.55
N GLY A 201 -15.19 -19.97 -18.74
CA GLY A 201 -16.63 -19.71 -18.62
C GLY A 201 -17.21 -18.56 -19.46
N ALA A 202 -16.51 -18.07 -20.49
CA ALA A 202 -17.01 -16.97 -21.31
C ALA A 202 -16.71 -17.14 -22.81
N SER A 203 -17.35 -18.15 -23.42
CA SER A 203 -17.66 -18.14 -24.86
C SER A 203 -18.70 -19.23 -25.15
N THR A 204 -19.95 -18.83 -25.34
CA THR A 204 -21.07 -19.64 -25.83
C THR A 204 -21.00 -19.86 -27.35
N THR A 205 -21.50 -21.02 -27.80
CA THR A 205 -21.92 -21.42 -29.18
C THR A 205 -20.80 -21.46 -30.23
N ASP A 206 -20.50 -22.56 -30.93
CA ASP A 206 -21.39 -23.31 -31.83
C ASP A 206 -20.72 -24.64 -32.33
N SER A 207 -21.58 -25.56 -32.78
CA SER A 207 -21.42 -26.63 -33.78
C SER A 207 -20.27 -27.70 -33.78
N SER A 208 -20.71 -28.95 -33.55
CA SER A 208 -20.47 -30.18 -34.35
C SER A 208 -19.09 -30.51 -34.95
N LEU A 209 -18.46 -31.59 -34.45
CA LEU A 209 -18.08 -32.82 -35.17
C LEU A 209 -16.94 -33.56 -34.42
N ARG A 210 -17.20 -34.81 -34.02
CA ARG A 210 -16.13 -35.78 -33.67
C ARG A 210 -15.29 -36.07 -34.92
N PRO A 211 -14.00 -36.36 -34.76
CA PRO A 211 -13.57 -37.72 -35.06
C PRO A 211 -12.76 -38.40 -33.96
N ARG A 212 -12.79 -39.73 -34.04
CA ARG A 212 -12.29 -40.75 -33.14
C ARG A 212 -10.82 -41.12 -33.45
N ASP A 213 -10.12 -41.57 -32.42
CA ASP A 213 -9.03 -42.56 -32.35
C ASP A 213 -7.71 -42.34 -33.16
N SER A 214 -6.57 -42.26 -32.45
CA SER A 214 -5.66 -43.41 -32.29
C SER A 214 -4.33 -43.08 -31.58
N PHE A 215 -4.04 -43.90 -30.57
CA PHE A 215 -2.77 -44.52 -30.21
C PHE A 215 -1.46 -43.73 -29.98
N ARG A 216 -0.95 -43.95 -28.74
CA ARG A 216 0.39 -44.46 -28.40
C ARG A 216 1.46 -43.42 -28.01
N GLY A 217 1.92 -43.56 -26.76
CA GLY A 217 3.37 -43.55 -26.47
C GLY A 217 3.83 -42.66 -25.33
N SER A 218 3.81 -43.20 -24.12
CA SER A 218 4.65 -42.74 -23.01
C SER A 218 6.11 -42.65 -23.43
N ARG A 219 6.76 -41.49 -23.26
CA ARG A 219 8.21 -41.40 -23.03
C ARG A 219 8.54 -40.28 -22.06
N SER A 220 9.02 -40.68 -20.89
CA SER A 220 9.81 -39.88 -19.98
C SER A 220 11.02 -39.30 -20.71
N LEU A 221 11.27 -38.00 -20.55
CA LEU A 221 12.49 -37.37 -21.05
C LEU A 221 13.36 -36.91 -19.89
N SER A 222 14.51 -37.58 -19.85
CA SER A 222 15.62 -37.56 -18.92
C SER A 222 16.20 -36.17 -18.65
N PHE A 223 16.50 -35.95 -17.38
CA PHE A 223 17.30 -34.86 -16.83
C PHE A 223 18.79 -35.11 -17.16
N ARG A 224 19.37 -34.30 -18.05
CA ARG A 224 20.81 -34.35 -18.37
C ARG A 224 21.58 -33.38 -17.45
N MET A 225 22.23 -33.94 -16.44
CA MET A 225 23.18 -33.24 -15.57
C MET A 225 24.52 -33.05 -16.30
N ARG A 226 25.17 -31.89 -16.12
CA ARG A 226 26.44 -31.52 -16.74
C ARG A 226 27.56 -31.76 -15.73
N GLU A 227 28.51 -32.65 -16.04
CA GLU A 227 29.71 -32.89 -15.23
C GLU A 227 30.79 -31.82 -15.46
N PRO A 228 31.69 -31.57 -14.48
CA PRO A 228 32.79 -30.63 -14.58
C PRO A 228 34.08 -31.30 -15.08
N LEU A 229 34.85 -30.58 -15.91
CA LEU A 229 36.16 -30.99 -16.42
C LEU A 229 37.25 -30.76 -15.37
N SER A 230 37.93 -31.83 -14.97
CA SER A 230 39.29 -31.78 -14.42
C SER A 230 40.08 -32.97 -14.95
N SER A 231 41.21 -32.73 -15.61
CA SER A 231 42.25 -33.73 -15.83
C SER A 231 43.61 -33.08 -15.96
N VAL A 232 44.53 -33.64 -15.19
CA VAL A 232 45.89 -33.18 -14.89
C VAL A 232 46.90 -33.73 -15.90
N SER A 233 48.02 -33.01 -15.97
CA SER A 233 49.32 -33.21 -16.64
C SER A 233 49.84 -34.63 -16.90
N SER A 234 50.65 -34.77 -17.96
CA SER A 234 52.12 -34.95 -17.89
C SER A 234 52.65 -35.77 -19.07
N VAL A 235 53.58 -35.22 -19.87
CA VAL A 235 54.65 -36.00 -20.51
C VAL A 235 55.93 -35.15 -20.54
N ARG A 236 57.00 -35.74 -20.03
CA ARG A 236 58.40 -35.31 -20.00
C ARG A 236 59.15 -36.11 -21.08
N SER A 237 60.02 -35.49 -21.87
CA SER A 237 61.35 -36.04 -22.24
C SER A 237 62.11 -35.12 -23.19
N VAL A 238 63.33 -34.79 -22.73
CA VAL A 238 64.62 -34.60 -23.43
C VAL A 238 64.66 -33.74 -24.68
#